data_AF-A0A939S655-F1
#
_entry.id   AF-A0A939S655-F1
#
_cell.length_a   1.000
_cell.length_b   1.000
_cell.length_c   1.000
_cell.angle_alpha   90.00
_cell.angle_beta   90.00
_cell.angle_gamma   90.00
#
_symmetry.space_group_name_H-M   'P 1'
#
loop_
_entity.id
_entity.type
_entity.pdbx_description
1 polymer ?
#
loop_
_entity_poly.entity_id
_entity_poly.type
_entity_poly.pdbx_seq_one_letter_code
_entity_poly.pdbx_strand_id
1 'polypeptide(L)'
;MVYFNRNSTGGKSEVGLSTLVFAVVVFAFVVTSLMIAPGADGLLGAYLAALMLGIACNDARHYLIPNELTAAAFGIALLRGSILFNASASSMLWLVFRASAVSLPLLLLLLFYRHWRGRNGLGLGDVKLAAVAGAWLELPTAAAVIELAALSAIAVYTANAVVRRRSLRGTAFLPFGLFMAPAIWIGWLSEQLLLRWGYFWPG
;
A
#
# COMPACT_ATOMS: atom_id res chain seq x y z
N MET A 1 -20.35 42.43 -16.79
CA MET A 1 -19.21 41.75 -17.43
C MET A 1 -17.97 42.11 -16.64
N VAL A 2 -17.59 41.31 -15.64
CA VAL A 2 -16.40 41.55 -14.80
C VAL A 2 -15.45 40.39 -15.03
N TYR A 3 -14.31 40.70 -15.63
CA TYR A 3 -13.24 39.76 -15.92
C TYR A 3 -12.67 39.19 -14.62
N PHE A 4 -12.69 37.85 -14.51
CA PHE A 4 -12.04 37.11 -13.44
C PHE A 4 -10.53 37.11 -13.71
N ASN A 5 -9.79 38.01 -13.07
CA ASN A 5 -8.33 38.01 -13.08
C ASN A 5 -7.82 36.85 -12.22
N ARG A 6 -7.49 35.72 -12.86
CA ARG A 6 -6.88 34.56 -12.22
C ARG A 6 -5.37 34.72 -12.32
N ASN A 7 -4.76 35.23 -11.26
CA ASN A 7 -3.31 35.34 -11.09
C ASN A 7 -2.61 34.03 -11.50
N SER A 8 -1.83 34.08 -12.58
CA SER A 8 -1.15 32.93 -13.22
C SER A 8 0.27 32.68 -12.68
N THR A 9 0.58 33.13 -11.46
CA THR A 9 1.93 33.03 -10.87
C THR A 9 2.04 32.05 -9.71
N GLY A 10 0.93 31.63 -9.09
CA GLY A 10 0.94 30.66 -7.97
C GLY A 10 1.06 29.19 -8.38
N GLY A 11 0.71 28.85 -9.63
CA GLY A 11 0.69 27.44 -10.06
C GLY A 11 2.07 26.83 -10.29
N LYS A 12 3.07 27.60 -10.76
CA LYS A 12 4.40 27.07 -11.09
C LYS A 12 5.22 26.75 -9.84
N SER A 13 5.13 27.59 -8.81
CA SER A 13 5.83 27.38 -7.53
C SER A 13 5.23 26.22 -6.73
N GLU A 14 3.91 26.06 -6.71
CA GLU A 14 3.27 24.92 -6.03
C GLU A 14 3.51 23.58 -6.76
N VAL A 15 3.54 23.59 -8.10
CA VAL A 15 3.92 22.40 -8.88
C VAL A 15 5.39 22.05 -8.66
N GLY A 16 6.28 23.04 -8.62
CA GLY A 16 7.70 22.82 -8.29
C GLY A 16 7.91 22.24 -6.89
N LEU A 17 7.22 22.80 -5.88
CA LEU A 17 7.31 22.33 -4.50
C LEU A 17 6.77 20.91 -4.33
N SER A 18 5.61 20.60 -4.90
CA SER A 18 5.03 19.25 -4.83
C SER A 18 5.87 18.20 -5.54
N THR A 19 6.48 18.55 -6.68
CA THR A 19 7.41 17.68 -7.40
C THR A 19 8.68 17.43 -6.58
N LEU A 20 9.21 18.47 -5.94
CA LEU A 20 10.40 18.38 -5.09
C LEU A 20 10.14 17.51 -3.85
N VAL A 21 9.01 17.71 -3.16
CA VAL A 21 8.61 16.88 -2.03
C VAL A 21 8.47 15.42 -2.44
N PHE A 22 7.81 15.15 -3.57
CA PHE A 22 7.67 13.80 -4.09
C PHE A 22 9.03 13.15 -4.38
N ALA A 23 9.93 13.87 -5.05
CA ALA A 23 11.28 13.39 -5.34
C ALA A 23 12.07 13.09 -4.05
N VAL A 24 11.97 13.94 -3.03
CA VAL A 24 12.63 13.73 -1.73
C VAL A 24 12.07 12.49 -1.02
N VAL A 25 10.75 12.28 -1.04
CA VAL A 25 10.11 11.10 -0.44
C VAL A 25 10.54 9.81 -1.14
N VAL A 26 10.53 9.80 -2.48
CA VAL A 26 11.02 8.65 -3.26
C VAL A 26 12.49 8.39 -2.95
N PHE A 27 13.32 9.43 -2.94
CA PHE A 27 14.74 9.29 -2.62
C PHE A 27 14.95 8.71 -1.21
N ALA A 28 14.22 9.21 -0.22
CA ALA A 28 14.29 8.69 1.15
C ALA A 28 13.90 7.21 1.21
N PHE A 29 12.84 6.79 0.51
CA PHE A 29 12.43 5.39 0.45
C PHE A 29 13.49 4.50 -0.21
N VAL A 30 14.05 4.93 -1.34
CA VAL A 30 15.11 4.20 -2.05
C VAL A 30 16.34 4.03 -1.14
N VAL A 31 16.83 5.12 -0.54
CA VAL A 31 17.99 5.08 0.36
C VAL A 31 17.71 4.18 1.56
N THR A 32 16.53 4.29 2.17
CA THR A 32 16.16 3.48 3.34
C THR A 32 16.11 1.99 3.00
N SER A 33 15.53 1.62 1.86
CA SER A 33 15.49 0.23 1.38
C SER A 33 16.89 -0.34 1.13
N LEU A 34 17.79 0.43 0.51
CA LEU A 34 19.16 -0.02 0.25
C LEU A 34 20.02 -0.10 1.52
N MET A 35 19.81 0.80 2.48
CA MET A 35 20.51 0.77 3.76
C MET A 35 20.09 -0.40 4.63
N ILE A 36 18.82 -0.83 4.56
CA ILE A 36 18.26 -1.92 5.38
C ILE A 36 18.40 -3.30 4.69
N ALA A 37 18.38 -3.40 3.38
CA ALA A 37 18.64 -4.66 2.68
C ALA A 37 19.63 -4.44 1.53
N PRO A 38 20.96 -4.54 1.77
CA PRO A 38 21.94 -4.34 0.72
C PRO A 38 21.80 -5.38 -0.40
N GLY A 39 21.97 -4.96 -1.66
CA GLY A 39 21.93 -5.85 -2.82
C GLY A 39 20.56 -5.93 -3.50
N ALA A 40 20.24 -7.09 -4.06
CA ALA A 40 19.04 -7.29 -4.87
C ALA A 40 17.74 -7.05 -4.09
N ASP A 41 17.65 -7.51 -2.84
CA ASP A 41 16.41 -7.38 -2.06
C ASP A 41 16.05 -5.91 -1.77
N GLY A 42 17.04 -5.06 -1.45
CA GLY A 42 16.81 -3.62 -1.28
C GLY A 42 16.43 -2.90 -2.57
N LEU A 43 16.96 -3.31 -3.72
CA LEU A 43 16.53 -2.77 -5.01
C LEU A 43 15.06 -3.12 -5.31
N LEU A 44 14.66 -4.37 -5.06
CA LEU A 44 13.28 -4.80 -5.21
C LEU A 44 12.36 -4.09 -4.20
N GLY A 45 12.80 -3.92 -2.96
CA GLY A 45 12.10 -3.14 -1.92
C GLY A 45 11.97 -1.65 -2.26
N ALA A 46 12.97 -1.06 -2.91
CA ALA A 46 12.90 0.31 -3.40
C ALA A 46 11.86 0.45 -4.53
N TYR A 47 11.79 -0.54 -5.43
CA TYR A 47 10.76 -0.56 -6.48
C TYR A 47 9.36 -0.76 -5.87
N LEU A 48 9.22 -1.63 -4.87
CA LEU A 48 7.99 -1.76 -4.09
C LEU A 48 7.57 -0.41 -3.50
N ALA A 49 8.51 0.33 -2.89
CA ALA A 49 8.24 1.64 -2.31
C ALA A 49 7.68 2.62 -3.34
N ALA A 50 8.29 2.68 -4.53
CA ALA A 50 7.84 3.54 -5.62
C ALA A 50 6.43 3.16 -6.11
N LEU A 51 6.15 1.86 -6.26
CA LEU A 51 4.82 1.36 -6.63
C LEU A 51 3.77 1.66 -5.57
N MET A 52 4.08 1.44 -4.30
CA MET A 52 3.18 1.73 -3.17
C MET A 52 2.86 3.22 -3.08
N LEU A 53 3.86 4.09 -3.28
CA LEU A 53 3.66 5.53 -3.34
C LEU A 53 2.76 5.93 -4.52
N GLY A 54 2.99 5.34 -5.70
CA GLY A 54 2.15 5.55 -6.88
C GLY A 54 0.69 5.13 -6.66
N ILE A 55 0.47 3.96 -6.05
CA ILE A 55 -0.86 3.46 -5.68
C ILE A 55 -1.52 4.41 -4.68
N ALA A 56 -0.82 4.81 -3.61
CA ALA A 56 -1.34 5.71 -2.60
C ALA A 56 -1.72 7.08 -3.20
N CYS A 57 -0.89 7.65 -4.08
CA CYS A 57 -1.19 8.89 -4.78
C CYS A 57 -2.41 8.78 -5.71
N ASN A 58 -2.56 7.66 -6.42
CA ASN A 58 -3.70 7.44 -7.29
C ASN A 58 -4.99 7.23 -6.49
N ASP A 59 -4.92 6.46 -5.41
CA ASP A 59 -6.06 6.20 -4.52
C ASP A 59 -6.53 7.49 -3.82
N ALA A 60 -5.62 8.33 -3.36
CA ALA A 60 -5.95 9.63 -2.76
C ALA A 60 -6.66 10.60 -3.72
N ARG A 61 -6.39 10.52 -5.02
CA ARG A 61 -6.96 11.43 -6.03
C ARG A 61 -8.22 10.90 -6.69
N HIS A 62 -8.26 9.60 -6.96
CA HIS A 62 -9.25 8.96 -7.82
C HIS A 62 -10.03 7.85 -7.13
N TYR A 63 -9.71 7.46 -5.89
CA TYR A 63 -10.32 6.32 -5.19
C TYR A 63 -10.24 5.01 -6.00
N LEU A 64 -9.18 4.88 -6.78
CA LEU A 64 -8.95 3.77 -7.69
C LEU A 64 -7.53 3.26 -7.48
N ILE A 65 -7.38 1.94 -7.43
CA ILE A 65 -6.08 1.28 -7.37
C ILE A 65 -5.77 0.74 -8.79
N PRO A 66 -4.73 1.25 -9.47
CA PRO A 66 -4.40 0.82 -10.82
C PRO A 66 -4.05 -0.67 -10.88
N ASN A 67 -4.61 -1.37 -11.86
CA ASN A 67 -4.35 -2.80 -12.06
C ASN A 67 -2.90 -3.05 -12.47
N GLU A 68 -2.31 -2.11 -13.21
CA GLU A 68 -0.96 -2.16 -13.74
C GLU A 68 0.07 -2.07 -12.60
N LEU A 69 -0.15 -1.17 -11.64
CA LEU A 69 0.75 -1.00 -10.49
C LEU A 69 0.65 -2.18 -9.52
N THR A 70 -0.56 -2.69 -9.28
CA THR A 70 -0.75 -3.88 -8.43
C THR A 70 -0.18 -5.14 -9.08
N ALA A 71 -0.38 -5.32 -10.40
CA ALA A 71 0.23 -6.42 -11.15
C ALA A 71 1.75 -6.32 -11.18
N ALA A 72 2.32 -5.13 -11.37
CA ALA A 72 3.76 -4.91 -11.29
C ALA A 72 4.30 -5.26 -9.89
N ALA A 73 3.63 -4.82 -8.82
CA ALA A 73 4.05 -5.14 -7.46
C ALA A 73 4.01 -6.65 -7.19
N PHE A 74 2.98 -7.35 -7.67
CA PHE A 74 2.88 -8.80 -7.55
C PHE A 74 3.94 -9.52 -8.40
N GLY A 75 4.17 -9.07 -9.63
CA GLY A 75 5.20 -9.63 -10.51
C GLY A 75 6.61 -9.50 -9.93
N ILE A 76 6.88 -8.41 -9.21
CA ILE A 76 8.16 -8.23 -8.51
C ILE A 76 8.26 -9.14 -7.29
N ALA A 77 7.17 -9.42 -6.58
CA ALA A 77 7.18 -10.43 -5.52
C ALA A 77 7.58 -11.81 -6.06
N LEU A 78 7.04 -12.20 -7.22
CA LEU A 78 7.41 -13.44 -7.89
C LEU A 78 8.89 -13.43 -8.32
N LEU A 79 9.36 -12.34 -8.91
CA LEU A 79 10.76 -12.17 -9.28
C LEU A 79 11.68 -12.29 -8.06
N ARG A 80 11.33 -11.61 -6.96
CA ARG A 80 12.02 -11.69 -5.67
C ARG A 80 12.13 -13.14 -5.21
N GLY A 81 11.02 -13.88 -5.25
CA GLY A 81 11.02 -15.28 -4.84
C GLY A 81 11.86 -16.17 -5.77
N SER A 82 11.93 -15.86 -7.06
CA SER A 82 12.76 -16.61 -8.02
C SER A 82 14.26 -16.39 -7.81
N ILE A 83 14.66 -15.14 -7.54
CA ILE A 83 16.07 -14.76 -7.37
C ILE A 83 16.59 -15.15 -5.99
N LEU A 84 15.81 -14.90 -4.93
CA LEU A 84 16.28 -15.05 -3.55
C LEU A 84 16.04 -16.44 -2.95
N PHE A 85 15.05 -17.20 -3.46
CA PHE A 85 14.71 -18.54 -2.94
C PHE A 85 14.98 -19.67 -3.95
N ASN A 86 15.97 -19.50 -4.83
CA ASN A 86 16.41 -20.48 -5.83
C ASN A 86 15.27 -21.02 -6.73
N ALA A 87 14.21 -20.24 -6.95
CA ALA A 87 13.06 -20.59 -7.77
C ALA A 87 12.43 -21.97 -7.46
N SER A 88 12.51 -22.45 -6.22
CA SER A 88 11.87 -23.72 -5.84
C SER A 88 10.36 -23.64 -6.02
N ALA A 89 9.75 -24.72 -6.53
CA ALA A 89 8.30 -24.83 -6.64
C ALA A 89 7.60 -24.64 -5.29
N SER A 90 8.21 -25.10 -4.19
CA SER A 90 7.69 -24.91 -2.84
C SER A 90 7.62 -23.43 -2.44
N SER A 91 8.65 -22.64 -2.75
CA SER A 91 8.71 -21.21 -2.43
C SER A 91 7.68 -20.40 -3.23
N MET A 92 7.47 -20.76 -4.49
CA MET A 92 6.43 -20.16 -5.33
C MET A 92 5.02 -20.48 -4.82
N LEU A 93 4.78 -21.75 -4.48
CA LEU A 93 3.51 -22.19 -3.90
C LEU A 93 3.23 -21.48 -2.56
N TRP A 94 4.25 -21.32 -1.72
CA TRP A 94 4.13 -20.61 -0.45
C TRP A 94 3.76 -19.14 -0.65
N LEU A 95 4.41 -18.46 -1.59
CA LEU A 95 4.08 -17.08 -1.94
C LEU A 95 2.62 -16.93 -2.39
N VAL A 96 2.16 -17.80 -3.29
CA VAL A 96 0.77 -17.82 -3.78
C VAL A 96 -0.20 -18.14 -2.65
N PHE A 97 0.17 -19.06 -1.76
CA PHE A 97 -0.62 -19.41 -0.58
C PHE A 97 -0.80 -18.19 0.33
N ARG A 98 0.27 -17.48 0.69
CA ARG A 98 0.18 -16.27 1.52
C ARG A 98 -0.63 -15.17 0.86
N ALA A 99 -0.40 -14.91 -0.43
CA ALA A 99 -1.19 -13.95 -1.20
C ALA A 99 -2.70 -14.28 -1.16
N SER A 100 -3.04 -15.56 -1.29
CA SER A 100 -4.42 -16.05 -1.22
C SER A 100 -4.98 -15.97 0.20
N ALA A 101 -4.21 -16.38 1.20
CA ALA A 101 -4.61 -16.37 2.61
C ALA A 101 -4.92 -14.96 3.12
N VAL A 102 -4.24 -13.94 2.60
CA VAL A 102 -4.48 -12.54 2.95
C VAL A 102 -5.63 -11.93 2.13
N SER A 103 -5.74 -12.24 0.83
CA SER A 103 -6.75 -11.64 -0.05
C SER A 103 -8.14 -12.29 0.04
N LEU A 104 -8.23 -13.61 0.22
CA LEU A 104 -9.51 -14.33 0.25
C LEU A 104 -10.43 -13.87 1.39
N PRO A 105 -9.97 -13.65 2.64
CA PRO A 105 -10.85 -13.14 3.69
C PRO A 105 -11.46 -11.78 3.34
N LEU A 106 -10.68 -10.88 2.73
CA LEU A 106 -11.16 -9.56 2.30
C LEU A 106 -12.13 -9.68 1.12
N LEU A 107 -11.89 -10.61 0.18
CA LEU A 107 -12.82 -10.90 -0.90
C LEU A 107 -14.15 -11.46 -0.38
N LEU A 108 -14.10 -12.39 0.57
CA LEU A 108 -15.30 -12.95 1.20
C LEU A 108 -16.07 -11.87 1.97
N LEU A 109 -15.38 -11.01 2.71
CA LEU A 109 -15.97 -9.87 3.40
C LEU A 109 -16.65 -8.92 2.41
N LEU A 110 -16.00 -8.61 1.29
CA LEU A 110 -16.54 -7.79 0.21
C LEU A 110 -17.84 -8.39 -0.34
N LEU A 111 -17.83 -9.67 -0.69
CA LEU A 111 -18.98 -10.36 -1.27
C LEU A 111 -20.14 -10.47 -0.26
N PHE A 112 -19.84 -10.83 0.98
CA PHE A 112 -20.81 -10.93 2.06
C PHE A 112 -21.47 -9.57 2.35
N TYR A 113 -20.67 -8.51 2.48
CA TYR A 113 -21.19 -7.17 2.73
C TYR A 113 -22.04 -6.67 1.56
N ARG A 114 -21.62 -6.95 0.32
CA ARG A 114 -22.40 -6.62 -0.88
C ARG A 114 -23.73 -7.37 -0.91
N HIS A 115 -23.75 -8.65 -0.55
CA HIS A 115 -24.97 -9.45 -0.52
C HIS A 115 -25.96 -8.96 0.55
N TRP A 116 -25.50 -8.66 1.76
CA TRP A 116 -26.38 -8.20 2.84
C TRP A 116 -26.84 -6.75 2.63
N ARG A 117 -25.91 -5.82 2.40
CA ARG A 117 -26.21 -4.37 2.42
C ARG A 117 -26.50 -3.79 1.03
N GLY A 118 -26.34 -4.57 -0.04
CA GLY A 118 -26.54 -4.12 -1.42
C GLY A 118 -25.54 -3.06 -1.88
N ARG A 119 -24.45 -2.83 -1.14
CA ARG A 119 -23.45 -1.78 -1.38
C ARG A 119 -22.05 -2.34 -1.24
N ASN A 120 -21.10 -1.78 -1.97
CA ASN A 120 -19.69 -2.14 -1.82
C ASN A 120 -19.13 -1.39 -0.62
N GLY A 121 -18.77 -2.12 0.44
CA GLY A 121 -18.10 -1.56 1.62
C GLY A 121 -16.60 -1.41 1.43
N LEU A 122 -15.98 -2.31 0.66
CA LEU A 122 -14.57 -2.34 0.32
C LEU A 122 -14.42 -2.31 -1.22
N GLY A 123 -13.32 -1.80 -1.75
CA GLY A 123 -13.03 -1.85 -3.19
C GLY A 123 -12.40 -3.18 -3.59
N LEU A 124 -12.63 -3.63 -4.82
CA LEU A 124 -11.88 -4.76 -5.38
C LEU A 124 -10.36 -4.45 -5.46
N GLY A 125 -10.01 -3.17 -5.59
CA GLY A 125 -8.62 -2.70 -5.52
C GLY A 125 -7.95 -3.07 -4.20
N ASP A 126 -8.64 -2.94 -3.08
CA ASP A 126 -8.10 -3.24 -1.75
C ASP A 126 -7.80 -4.74 -1.61
N VAL A 127 -8.66 -5.60 -2.17
CA VAL A 127 -8.43 -7.05 -2.23
C VAL A 127 -7.19 -7.40 -3.04
N LYS A 128 -6.94 -6.70 -4.16
CA LYS A 128 -5.73 -6.89 -4.97
C LYS A 128 -4.48 -6.42 -4.21
N LEU A 129 -4.58 -5.30 -3.52
CA LEU A 129 -3.49 -4.79 -2.70
C LEU A 129 -3.19 -5.71 -1.50
N ALA A 130 -4.21 -6.37 -0.95
CA ALA A 130 -4.05 -7.43 0.05
C ALA A 130 -3.35 -8.67 -0.50
N ALA A 131 -3.60 -9.05 -1.76
CA ALA A 131 -2.84 -10.10 -2.43
C ALA A 131 -1.36 -9.71 -2.59
N VAL A 132 -1.09 -8.45 -2.93
CA VAL A 132 0.29 -7.91 -2.96
C VAL A 132 0.93 -7.96 -1.57
N ALA A 133 0.20 -7.57 -0.51
CA ALA A 133 0.69 -7.65 0.86
C ALA A 133 1.10 -9.09 1.23
N GLY A 134 0.25 -10.08 0.98
CA GLY A 134 0.57 -11.48 1.25
C GLY A 134 1.67 -12.07 0.35
N ALA A 135 1.86 -11.52 -0.86
CA ALA A 135 2.96 -11.96 -1.72
C ALA A 135 4.33 -11.46 -1.20
N TRP A 136 4.37 -10.25 -0.64
CA TRP A 136 5.60 -9.61 -0.18
C TRP A 136 5.99 -9.95 1.26
N LEU A 137 5.00 -10.11 2.12
CA LEU A 137 5.17 -10.19 3.57
C LEU A 137 4.87 -11.60 4.09
N GLU A 138 5.46 -11.93 5.23
CA GLU A 138 5.02 -13.04 6.07
C GLU A 138 3.60 -12.79 6.59
N LEU A 139 2.90 -13.89 6.86
CA LEU A 139 1.49 -13.85 7.25
C LEU A 139 1.21 -12.98 8.50
N PRO A 140 2.02 -13.03 9.58
CA PRO A 140 1.84 -12.16 10.75
C PRO A 140 2.01 -10.68 10.40
N THR A 141 3.01 -10.34 9.60
CA THR A 141 3.28 -8.97 9.17
C THR A 141 2.16 -8.45 8.28
N ALA A 142 1.66 -9.26 7.35
CA ALA A 142 0.54 -8.89 6.48
C ALA A 142 -0.74 -8.58 7.31
N ALA A 143 -1.03 -9.37 8.33
CA ALA A 143 -2.13 -9.11 9.25
C ALA A 143 -1.94 -7.80 10.02
N ALA A 144 -0.74 -7.57 10.57
CA ALA A 144 -0.40 -6.33 11.25
C ALA A 144 -0.49 -5.10 10.33
N VAL A 145 -0.10 -5.23 9.06
CA VAL A 145 -0.22 -4.17 8.05
C VAL A 145 -1.68 -3.82 7.76
N ILE A 146 -2.55 -4.81 7.62
CA ILE A 146 -3.99 -4.58 7.43
C ILE A 146 -4.59 -3.88 8.65
N GLU A 147 -4.22 -4.31 9.85
CA GLU A 147 -4.68 -3.70 11.10
C GLU A 147 -4.20 -2.25 11.22
N LEU A 148 -2.91 -2.00 11.01
CA LEU A 148 -2.33 -0.65 11.02
C LEU A 148 -2.99 0.26 9.98
N ALA A 149 -3.27 -0.26 8.78
CA ALA A 149 -3.98 0.48 7.74
C ALA A 149 -5.41 0.83 8.19
N ALA A 150 -6.14 -0.12 8.77
CA ALA A 150 -7.49 0.07 9.28
C ALA A 150 -7.54 1.08 10.45
N LEU A 151 -6.63 0.96 11.42
CA LEU A 151 -6.52 1.89 12.54
C LEU A 151 -6.14 3.30 12.08
N SER A 152 -5.20 3.42 11.15
CA SER A 152 -4.78 4.71 10.58
C SER A 152 -5.94 5.38 9.83
N ALA A 153 -6.66 4.60 9.02
CA ALA A 153 -7.87 5.03 8.33
C ALA A 153 -8.92 5.57 9.30
N ILE A 154 -9.24 4.83 10.36
CA ILE A 154 -10.20 5.22 11.39
C ILE A 154 -9.73 6.47 12.14
N ALA A 155 -8.46 6.54 12.52
CA ALA A 155 -7.88 7.68 13.24
C ALA A 155 -7.96 8.97 12.41
N VAL A 156 -7.57 8.91 11.13
CA VAL A 156 -7.66 10.08 10.24
C VAL A 156 -9.10 10.48 9.96
N TYR A 157 -9.99 9.50 9.80
CA TYR A 157 -11.42 9.77 9.60
C TYR A 157 -12.07 10.45 10.81
N THR A 158 -11.82 9.92 12.01
CA THR A 158 -12.36 10.47 13.27
C THR A 158 -11.75 11.83 13.59
N ALA A 159 -10.44 12.02 13.45
CA ALA A 159 -9.78 13.31 13.65
C ALA A 159 -10.34 14.38 12.70
N ASN A 160 -10.51 14.06 11.41
CA ASN A 160 -11.11 15.00 10.46
C ASN A 160 -12.55 15.37 10.81
N ALA A 161 -13.35 14.42 11.29
CA ALA A 161 -14.72 14.68 11.70
C ALA A 161 -14.79 15.62 12.91
N VAL A 162 -13.91 15.41 13.91
CA VAL A 162 -13.79 16.26 15.10
C VAL A 162 -13.34 17.67 14.71
N VAL A 163 -12.26 17.81 13.94
CA VAL A 163 -11.71 19.11 13.53
C VAL A 163 -12.71 19.90 12.67
N ARG A 164 -13.40 19.24 11.75
CA ARG A 164 -14.37 19.89 10.85
C ARG A 164 -15.77 20.02 11.46
N ARG A 165 -15.99 19.55 12.70
CA ARG A 165 -17.30 19.47 13.38
C ARG A 165 -18.41 18.88 12.49
N ARG A 166 -18.06 17.90 11.65
CA ARG A 166 -19.02 17.23 10.76
C ARG A 166 -19.53 15.96 11.43
N SER A 167 -20.82 15.65 11.22
CA SER A 167 -21.34 14.35 11.66
C SER A 167 -20.62 13.23 10.93
N LEU A 168 -20.28 12.17 11.67
CA LEU A 168 -19.73 10.95 11.11
C LEU A 168 -20.78 10.34 10.18
N ARG A 169 -20.58 10.47 8.87
CA ARG A 169 -21.43 9.81 7.88
C ARG A 169 -20.87 8.42 7.62
N GLY A 170 -21.59 7.38 7.99
CA GLY A 170 -21.22 5.99 7.65
C GLY A 170 -21.18 5.68 6.14
N THR A 171 -21.36 6.68 5.29
CA THR A 171 -21.34 6.60 3.82
C THR A 171 -20.13 7.32 3.19
N ALA A 172 -19.24 7.91 3.99
CA ALA A 172 -18.03 8.51 3.47
C ALA A 172 -17.09 7.42 2.95
N PHE A 173 -16.77 7.48 1.66
CA PHE A 173 -15.79 6.59 1.05
C PHE A 173 -14.40 7.00 1.53
N LEU A 174 -13.73 6.09 2.23
CA LEU A 174 -12.37 6.32 2.71
C LEU A 174 -11.40 5.54 1.79
N PRO A 175 -10.34 6.19 1.26
CA PRO A 175 -9.35 5.52 0.43
C PRO A 175 -8.51 4.61 1.33
N PHE A 176 -8.88 3.33 1.42
CA PHE A 176 -8.17 2.36 2.27
C PHE A 176 -6.78 2.05 1.70
N GLY A 177 -6.66 2.00 0.38
CA GLY A 177 -5.40 1.85 -0.35
C GLY A 177 -4.34 2.92 0.01
N LEU A 178 -4.76 4.16 0.27
CA LEU A 178 -3.88 5.25 0.73
C LEU A 178 -3.13 4.90 2.02
N PHE A 179 -3.76 4.16 2.94
CA PHE A 179 -3.15 3.74 4.19
C PHE A 179 -2.45 2.39 4.07
N MET A 180 -3.05 1.48 3.31
CA MET A 180 -2.54 0.11 3.15
C MET A 180 -1.25 0.06 2.32
N ALA A 181 -1.15 0.82 1.22
CA ALA A 181 0.01 0.78 0.35
C ALA A 181 1.33 1.16 1.06
N PRO A 182 1.45 2.32 1.75
CA PRO A 182 2.67 2.62 2.49
C PRO A 182 2.91 1.65 3.65
N ALA A 183 1.85 1.13 4.28
CA ALA A 183 1.98 0.14 5.34
C ALA A 183 2.60 -1.18 4.84
N ILE A 184 2.34 -1.60 3.59
CA ILE A 184 2.99 -2.78 2.98
C ILE A 184 4.51 -2.59 2.90
N TRP A 185 4.96 -1.43 2.43
CA TRP A 185 6.40 -1.14 2.35
C TRP A 185 7.04 -1.07 3.75
N ILE A 186 6.35 -0.47 4.73
CA ILE A 186 6.80 -0.45 6.13
C ILE A 186 6.86 -1.87 6.69
N GLY A 187 5.88 -2.73 6.41
CA GLY A 187 5.89 -4.13 6.83
C GLY A 187 7.10 -4.88 6.30
N TRP A 188 7.43 -4.70 5.01
CA TRP A 188 8.64 -5.29 4.42
C TRP A 188 9.89 -4.76 5.13
N LEU A 189 9.93 -3.45 5.41
CA LEU A 189 11.05 -2.86 6.14
C LEU A 189 11.21 -3.43 7.55
N SER A 190 10.10 -3.66 8.24
CA SER A 190 10.08 -4.28 9.57
C SER A 190 10.61 -5.72 9.52
N GLU A 191 10.24 -6.51 8.52
CA GLU A 191 10.78 -7.87 8.33
C GLU A 191 12.28 -7.86 8.10
N GLN A 192 12.78 -6.99 7.22
CA GLN A 192 14.21 -6.86 6.97
C GLN A 192 14.97 -6.43 8.22
N LEU A 193 14.39 -5.53 9.00
CA LEU A 193 14.97 -5.13 10.27
C LEU A 193 15.00 -6.32 11.23
N LEU A 194 13.89 -7.04 11.41
CA LEU A 194 13.81 -8.23 12.27
C LEU A 194 14.84 -9.30 11.89
N LEU A 195 15.02 -9.55 10.58
CA LEU A 195 16.04 -10.48 10.08
C LEU A 195 17.46 -10.06 10.47
N ARG A 196 17.78 -8.75 10.45
CA ARG A 196 19.08 -8.24 10.94
C ARG A 196 19.29 -8.47 12.42
N TRP A 197 18.23 -8.42 13.22
CA TRP A 197 18.27 -8.73 14.65
C TRP A 197 18.25 -10.23 14.94
N GLY A 198 18.30 -11.09 13.91
CA GLY A 198 18.32 -12.55 14.05
C GLY A 198 16.95 -13.18 14.33
N TYR A 199 15.86 -12.40 14.23
CA TYR A 199 14.51 -12.93 14.37
C TYR A 199 14.03 -13.46 13.02
N PHE A 200 14.01 -14.79 12.91
CA PHE A 200 13.49 -15.51 11.76
C PHE A 200 12.16 -16.17 12.13
N TRP A 201 11.11 -15.89 11.36
CA TRP A 201 9.85 -16.62 11.48
C TRP A 201 9.99 -17.98 10.77
N PRO A 202 9.83 -19.12 11.46
CA PRO A 202 10.06 -20.45 10.88
C PRO A 202 8.90 -20.97 10.02
N GLY A 203 7.90 -20.13 9.72
CA GLY A 203 6.64 -20.51 9.06
C GLY A 203 6.78 -20.89 7.59
#